data_AF-A0AAU2SD80-F1
#
_entry.id   AF-A0AAU2SD80-F1
#
_cell.length_a   1.000
_cell.length_b   1.000
_cell.length_c   1.000
_cell.angle_alpha   90.00
_cell.angle_beta   90.00
_cell.angle_gamma   90.00
#
_symmetry.space_group_name_H-M   'P 1'
#
loop_
_entity.id
_entity.type
_entity.pdbx_description
1 polymer ?
#
loop_
_entity_poly.entity_id
_entity_poly.type
_entity_poly.pdbx_seq_one_letter_code
_entity_poly.pdbx_strand_id
1 'polypeptide(L)'
;MTAPPLSGRYPADPAPGGDRVGDRVPHRRSYRGKRPLDLVVVSLIIVPAALLCAIAALAHLLAHGRPVLFRQQRVGRDGRPFVLLKLRTMRSVPAGAEQPGDADTARVTAVGRVLRRTSLDELPQLVNVLRGQMSLVGPRPTLPYQVSRYTDRQQLRLLATPGLTGLAQVHGRQRLSWPERIEWDLRYVLRPSFRLDLAILFLSVWTVLAGGGATASHDNDPIARKPEGMLSGG
;
A
#
# COMPACT_ATOMS: atom_id res chain seq x y z
N MET A 1 16.22 14.57 10.59
CA MET A 1 17.03 13.35 10.36
C MET A 1 16.97 13.02 8.89
N THR A 2 17.97 13.45 8.14
CA THR A 2 18.21 13.07 6.74
C THR A 2 18.69 11.62 6.71
N ALA A 3 18.14 10.80 5.80
CA ALA A 3 18.60 9.44 5.59
C ALA A 3 20.06 9.47 5.07
N PRO A 4 20.94 8.57 5.54
CA PRO A 4 22.29 8.47 5.00
C PRO A 4 22.26 8.00 3.54
N PRO A 5 23.27 8.35 2.72
CA PRO A 5 23.34 7.95 1.32
C PRO A 5 23.40 6.42 1.19
N LEU A 6 22.70 5.89 0.18
CA LEU A 6 22.70 4.48 -0.19
C LEU A 6 24.02 4.13 -0.90
N SER A 7 25.13 4.16 -0.17
CA SER A 7 26.42 3.67 -0.64
C SER A 7 26.93 2.57 0.27
N GLY A 8 26.85 1.33 -0.21
CA GLY A 8 27.64 0.22 0.30
C GLY A 8 26.85 -0.88 1.02
N ARG A 9 27.03 -2.10 0.51
CA ARG A 9 26.71 -3.42 1.11
C ARG A 9 25.34 -4.04 0.84
N TYR A 10 24.87 -3.98 -0.41
CA TYR A 10 24.08 -5.11 -0.92
C TYR A 10 24.66 -5.54 -2.27
N PRO A 11 24.89 -6.86 -2.48
CA PRO A 11 25.35 -7.35 -3.77
C PRO A 11 24.34 -6.93 -4.85
N ALA A 12 24.85 -6.50 -6.01
CA ALA A 12 24.04 -6.34 -7.21
C ALA A 12 23.32 -7.66 -7.54
N ASP A 13 22.18 -7.58 -8.23
CA ASP A 13 21.51 -8.78 -8.77
C ASP A 13 22.56 -9.63 -9.52
N PRO A 14 22.63 -10.95 -9.27
CA PRO A 14 23.54 -11.80 -10.01
C PRO A 14 23.19 -11.73 -11.51
N ALA A 15 24.22 -11.81 -12.35
CA ALA A 15 24.05 -11.88 -13.81
C ALA A 15 23.05 -13.00 -14.17
N PRO A 16 22.24 -12.83 -15.24
CA PRO A 16 21.28 -13.84 -15.65
C PRO A 16 22.03 -15.12 -16.05
N GLY A 17 22.06 -16.10 -15.13
CA GLY A 17 22.76 -17.37 -15.34
C GLY A 17 23.43 -18.02 -14.13
N GLY A 18 23.48 -17.37 -12.94
CA GLY A 18 24.08 -17.96 -11.74
C GLY A 18 23.05 -18.18 -10.61
N ASP A 19 22.96 -19.41 -10.12
CA ASP A 19 22.20 -19.89 -8.94
C ASP A 19 20.82 -19.28 -8.71
N ARG A 20 19.77 -20.05 -8.99
CA ARG A 20 18.39 -19.69 -8.66
C ARG A 20 18.33 -19.27 -7.20
N VAL A 21 17.99 -18.00 -6.96
CA VAL A 21 17.79 -17.41 -5.62
C VAL A 21 16.76 -18.20 -4.78
N GLY A 22 16.00 -19.10 -5.41
CA GLY A 22 15.05 -20.03 -4.79
C GLY A 22 15.60 -20.90 -3.66
N ASP A 23 16.90 -21.21 -3.61
CA ASP A 23 17.42 -22.18 -2.63
C ASP A 23 17.79 -21.59 -1.26
N ARG A 24 17.74 -20.27 -1.09
CA ARG A 24 18.03 -19.60 0.20
C ARG A 24 17.04 -18.53 0.59
N VAL A 25 15.81 -18.57 0.07
CA VAL A 25 14.76 -17.68 0.57
C VAL A 25 14.37 -18.16 1.96
N PRO A 26 14.62 -17.40 3.04
CA PRO A 26 14.18 -17.81 4.36
C PRO A 26 12.65 -17.91 4.30
N HIS A 27 12.08 -19.08 4.60
CA HIS A 27 10.66 -19.23 4.92
C HIS A 27 10.37 -18.54 6.26
N ARG A 28 10.62 -17.23 6.35
CA ARG A 28 10.30 -16.44 7.53
C ARG A 28 8.81 -16.15 7.49
N ARG A 29 8.05 -17.10 8.02
CA ARG A 29 6.72 -16.83 8.56
C ARG A 29 6.84 -15.63 9.50
N SER A 30 5.85 -14.77 9.48
CA SER A 30 5.75 -13.69 10.46
C SER A 30 5.85 -14.23 11.88
N TYR A 31 6.28 -13.39 12.82
CA TYR A 31 6.34 -13.76 14.24
C TYR A 31 4.99 -14.27 14.75
N ARG A 32 5.04 -15.20 15.72
CA ARG A 32 3.85 -15.76 16.37
C ARG A 32 3.07 -14.64 17.07
N GLY A 33 1.77 -14.54 16.81
CA GLY A 33 0.91 -13.52 17.44
C GLY A 33 0.59 -12.29 16.58
N LYS A 34 1.14 -12.15 15.36
CA LYS A 34 0.77 -11.06 14.45
C LYS A 34 -0.73 -11.00 14.16
N ARG A 35 -1.34 -12.15 13.88
CA ARG A 35 -2.78 -12.22 13.56
C ARG A 35 -3.67 -11.85 14.76
N PRO A 36 -3.45 -12.41 15.98
CA PRO A 36 -4.12 -11.92 17.19
C PRO A 36 -3.97 -10.42 17.41
N LEU A 37 -2.77 -9.85 17.24
CA LEU A 37 -2.54 -8.41 17.37
C LEU A 37 -3.43 -7.62 16.40
N ASP A 38 -3.47 -8.00 15.12
CA ASP A 38 -4.33 -7.34 14.13
C ASP A 38 -5.80 -7.37 14.58
N LEU A 39 -6.29 -8.53 15.03
CA LEU A 39 -7.68 -8.69 15.41
C LEU A 39 -8.05 -7.89 16.67
N VAL A 40 -7.17 -7.86 17.69
CA VAL A 40 -7.36 -7.07 18.90
C VAL A 40 -7.38 -5.57 18.58
N VAL A 41 -6.42 -5.08 17.79
CA VAL A 41 -6.39 -3.66 17.43
C VAL A 41 -7.60 -3.31 16.58
N VAL A 42 -7.97 -4.14 15.60
CA VAL A 42 -9.17 -3.91 14.78
C VAL A 42 -10.43 -3.92 15.64
N SER A 43 -10.59 -4.86 16.57
CA SER A 43 -11.79 -4.92 17.42
C SER A 43 -11.97 -3.67 18.28
N LEU A 44 -10.87 -3.05 18.72
CA LEU A 44 -10.91 -1.80 19.49
C LEU A 44 -11.32 -0.59 18.64
N ILE A 45 -10.99 -0.57 17.35
CA ILE A 45 -11.23 0.60 16.49
C ILE A 45 -12.41 0.43 15.52
N ILE A 46 -12.97 -0.77 15.37
CA ILE A 46 -13.91 -1.07 14.27
C ILE A 46 -15.20 -0.24 14.36
N VAL A 47 -15.71 0.00 15.57
CA VAL A 47 -16.94 0.79 15.77
C VAL A 47 -16.75 2.26 15.36
N PRO A 48 -15.78 3.01 15.92
CA PRO A 48 -15.54 4.38 15.47
C PRO A 48 -15.09 4.44 14.00
N ALA A 49 -14.30 3.47 13.52
CA ALA A 49 -13.90 3.40 12.12
C ALA A 49 -15.09 3.18 11.18
N ALA A 50 -16.04 2.32 11.54
CA ALA A 50 -17.26 2.09 10.76
C ALA A 50 -18.14 3.33 10.69
N LEU A 51 -18.29 4.06 11.80
CA LEU A 51 -19.03 5.32 11.84
C LEU A 51 -18.37 6.38 10.93
N LEU A 52 -17.06 6.59 11.04
CA LEU A 52 -16.33 7.53 10.18
C LEU A 52 -16.39 7.11 8.71
N CYS A 53 -16.30 5.81 8.42
CA CYS A 53 -16.44 5.29 7.07
C CYS A 53 -17.84 5.55 6.51
N ALA A 54 -18.90 5.41 7.32
CA ALA A 54 -20.27 5.68 6.90
C ALA A 54 -20.50 7.17 6.60
N ILE A 55 -19.99 8.07 7.46
CA ILE A 55 -20.04 9.52 7.23
C ILE A 55 -19.30 9.90 5.95
N ALA A 56 -18.08 9.38 5.75
CA ALA A 56 -17.29 9.62 4.56
C ALA A 56 -17.96 9.08 3.28
N ALA A 57 -18.56 7.88 3.37
CA ALA A 57 -19.32 7.27 2.29
C ALA A 57 -20.56 8.10 1.91
N LEU A 58 -21.29 8.61 2.90
CA LEU A 58 -22.45 9.48 2.69
C LEU A 58 -22.03 10.81 2.06
N ALA A 59 -20.98 11.45 2.56
CA ALA A 59 -20.46 12.69 2.00
C ALA A 59 -20.05 12.52 0.53
N HIS A 60 -19.39 11.42 0.18
CA HIS A 60 -19.07 11.10 -1.22
C HIS A 60 -20.34 10.87 -2.04
N LEU A 61 -21.30 10.10 -1.53
CA LEU A 61 -22.55 9.78 -2.22
C LEU A 61 -23.36 11.05 -2.54
N LEU A 62 -23.48 11.97 -1.58
CA LEU A 62 -24.19 13.23 -1.76
C LEU A 62 -23.47 14.16 -2.75
N ALA A 63 -22.13 14.16 -2.75
CA ALA A 63 -21.35 15.05 -3.62
C ALA A 63 -21.17 14.52 -5.05
N HIS A 64 -21.09 13.20 -5.23
CA HIS A 64 -20.63 12.58 -6.49
C HIS A 64 -21.43 11.35 -6.94
N GLY A 65 -22.42 10.92 -6.16
CA GLY A 65 -23.23 9.75 -6.48
C GLY A 65 -22.48 8.42 -6.34
N ARG A 66 -22.95 7.43 -7.10
CA ARG A 66 -22.43 6.05 -7.07
C ARG A 66 -21.43 5.81 -8.22
N PRO A 67 -20.54 4.80 -8.09
CA PRO A 67 -20.24 4.01 -6.90
C PRO A 67 -19.47 4.78 -5.81
N VAL A 68 -19.72 4.39 -4.55
CA VAL A 68 -19.03 4.91 -3.35
C VAL A 68 -17.75 4.14 -3.06
N LEU A 69 -17.77 2.82 -3.27
CA LEU A 69 -16.59 1.97 -3.10
C LEU A 69 -15.84 1.83 -4.42
N PHE A 70 -14.52 1.92 -4.30
CA PHE A 70 -13.56 1.58 -5.33
C PHE A 70 -13.00 0.19 -5.02
N ARG A 71 -12.87 -0.65 -6.05
CA ARG A 71 -12.38 -2.03 -5.93
C ARG A 71 -11.19 -2.22 -6.83
N GLN A 72 -10.13 -2.85 -6.34
CA GLN A 72 -8.97 -3.08 -7.19
C GLN A 72 -8.27 -4.39 -6.87
N GLN A 73 -7.95 -5.15 -7.91
CA GLN A 73 -7.15 -6.36 -7.74
C GLN A 73 -5.73 -5.99 -7.30
N ARG A 74 -5.26 -6.66 -6.26
CA ARG A 74 -3.93 -6.53 -5.67
C ARG A 74 -3.34 -7.90 -5.45
N VAL A 75 -2.03 -7.93 -5.30
CA VAL A 75 -1.28 -9.15 -4.98
C VAL A 75 -0.97 -9.16 -3.49
N GLY A 76 -1.33 -10.25 -2.82
CA GLY A 76 -1.09 -10.49 -1.41
C GLY A 76 0.07 -11.45 -1.17
N ARG A 77 0.07 -12.05 0.03
CA ARG A 77 1.09 -13.04 0.42
C ARG A 77 1.14 -14.19 -0.58
N ASP A 78 2.34 -14.67 -0.87
CA ASP A 78 2.64 -15.79 -1.77
C ASP A 78 2.09 -15.58 -3.19
N GLY A 79 1.99 -14.32 -3.61
CA GLY A 79 1.47 -13.98 -4.95
C GLY A 79 -0.04 -14.10 -5.10
N ARG A 80 -0.78 -14.38 -4.02
CA ARG A 80 -2.23 -14.63 -4.11
C ARG A 80 -3.01 -13.35 -4.42
N PRO A 81 -3.84 -13.31 -5.47
CA PRO A 81 -4.63 -12.13 -5.78
C PRO A 81 -5.76 -11.93 -4.76
N PHE A 82 -6.07 -10.67 -4.45
CA PHE A 82 -7.26 -10.30 -3.67
C PHE A 82 -7.82 -8.95 -4.12
N VAL A 83 -9.07 -8.65 -3.73
CA VAL A 83 -9.71 -7.37 -4.04
C VAL A 83 -9.53 -6.42 -2.87
N LEU A 84 -8.79 -5.34 -3.09
CA LEU A 84 -8.64 -4.21 -2.18
C LEU A 84 -9.90 -3.34 -2.22
N LEU A 85 -10.39 -2.94 -1.05
CA LEU A 85 -11.54 -2.05 -0.91
C LEU A 85 -11.10 -0.66 -0.46
N LYS A 86 -11.62 0.40 -1.09
CA LYS A 86 -11.43 1.79 -0.66
C LYS A 86 -12.68 2.62 -0.91
N LEU A 87 -12.79 3.78 -0.26
CA LEU A 87 -13.72 4.80 -0.72
C LEU A 87 -13.21 5.40 -2.03
N ARG A 88 -14.12 5.66 -2.94
CA ARG A 88 -13.80 6.29 -4.21
C ARG A 88 -13.43 7.75 -3.98
N THR A 89 -12.29 8.18 -4.51
CA THR A 89 -11.81 9.57 -4.35
C THR A 89 -11.64 10.29 -5.70
N MET A 90 -11.87 9.59 -6.81
CA MET A 90 -11.63 10.06 -8.17
C MET A 90 -12.89 9.93 -9.03
N ARG A 91 -13.10 10.89 -9.93
CA ARG A 91 -14.14 10.85 -10.95
C ARG A 91 -13.87 9.73 -11.98
N SER A 92 -14.95 9.16 -12.54
CA SER A 92 -14.85 8.25 -13.69
C SER A 92 -14.35 9.00 -14.89
N VAL A 93 -13.53 8.34 -15.70
CA VAL A 93 -13.29 8.80 -17.08
C VAL A 93 -14.39 8.15 -17.93
N PRO A 94 -15.13 8.91 -18.75
CA PRO A 94 -16.04 8.34 -19.74
C PRO A 94 -15.29 7.36 -20.65
N ALA A 95 -15.95 6.27 -21.06
CA ALA A 95 -15.35 5.35 -22.02
C ALA A 95 -15.01 6.10 -23.33
N GLY A 96 -13.76 5.99 -23.80
CA GLY A 96 -13.31 6.62 -25.05
C GLY A 96 -12.68 8.01 -24.94
N ALA A 97 -12.63 8.63 -23.75
CA ALA A 97 -11.88 9.86 -23.56
C ALA A 97 -10.37 9.58 -23.36
N GLU A 98 -9.51 10.31 -24.09
CA GLU A 98 -8.07 10.28 -23.86
C GLU A 98 -7.76 10.63 -22.40
N GLN A 99 -6.94 9.82 -21.75
CA GLN A 99 -6.44 10.13 -20.42
C GLN A 99 -5.26 11.07 -20.57
N PRO A 100 -5.33 12.33 -20.10
CA PRO A 100 -4.16 13.18 -20.12
C PRO A 100 -3.11 12.55 -19.20
N GLY A 101 -1.86 12.47 -19.69
CA GLY A 101 -0.73 11.81 -19.03
C GLY A 101 -0.41 12.30 -17.61
N ASP A 102 -0.96 13.45 -17.21
CA ASP A 102 -0.83 14.08 -15.88
C ASP A 102 -2.15 14.19 -15.07
N ALA A 103 -3.26 13.60 -15.55
CA ALA A 103 -4.61 13.94 -15.10
C ALA A 103 -5.11 13.26 -13.81
N ASP A 104 -4.36 12.35 -13.20
CA ASP A 104 -4.85 11.66 -12.00
C ASP A 104 -5.09 12.63 -10.83
N THR A 105 -4.35 13.75 -10.77
CA THR A 105 -4.59 14.85 -9.82
C THR A 105 -5.87 15.63 -10.13
N ALA A 106 -6.12 15.93 -11.41
CA ALA A 106 -7.32 16.66 -11.86
C ALA A 106 -8.61 15.87 -11.61
N ARG A 107 -8.52 14.53 -11.53
CA ARG A 107 -9.65 13.64 -11.27
C ARG A 107 -10.04 13.52 -9.81
N VAL A 108 -9.17 13.93 -8.87
CA VAL A 108 -9.46 13.85 -7.44
C VAL A 108 -10.53 14.85 -7.08
N THR A 109 -11.63 14.39 -6.47
CA THR A 109 -12.72 15.28 -6.07
C THR A 109 -12.36 16.09 -4.83
N ALA A 110 -13.11 17.16 -4.54
CA ALA A 110 -12.89 17.95 -3.31
C ALA A 110 -13.03 17.09 -2.04
N VAL A 111 -14.09 16.27 -1.96
CA VAL A 111 -14.27 15.27 -0.90
C VAL A 111 -13.12 14.26 -0.92
N GLY A 112 -12.76 13.75 -2.11
CA GLY A 112 -11.67 12.80 -2.28
C GLY A 112 -10.31 13.32 -1.78
N ARG A 113 -10.04 14.63 -1.92
CA ARG A 113 -8.83 15.27 -1.42
C ARG A 113 -8.77 15.23 0.11
N VAL A 114 -9.90 15.51 0.77
CA VAL A 114 -10.01 15.41 2.23
C VAL A 114 -9.83 13.96 2.66
N LEU A 115 -10.55 13.02 2.04
CA LEU A 115 -10.47 11.59 2.37
C LEU A 115 -9.04 11.05 2.27
N ARG A 116 -8.30 11.42 1.22
CA ARG A 116 -6.89 11.04 1.05
C ARG A 116 -5.98 11.67 2.10
N ARG A 117 -6.19 12.95 2.43
CA ARG A 117 -5.37 13.67 3.42
C ARG A 117 -5.54 13.07 4.81
N THR A 118 -6.75 12.65 5.16
CA THR A 118 -7.07 12.02 6.44
C THR A 118 -6.94 10.50 6.44
N SER A 119 -6.61 9.90 5.28
CA SER A 119 -6.58 8.43 5.06
C SER A 119 -7.91 7.73 5.33
N LEU A 120 -9.03 8.46 5.37
CA LEU A 120 -10.36 7.88 5.57
C LEU A 120 -10.80 7.04 4.36
N ASP A 121 -10.23 7.28 3.18
CA ASP A 121 -10.50 6.45 2.00
C ASP A 121 -10.04 5.00 2.16
N GLU A 122 -9.13 4.75 3.10
CA GLU A 122 -8.53 3.44 3.34
C GLU A 122 -9.30 2.60 4.37
N LEU A 123 -10.28 3.16 5.10
CA LEU A 123 -11.06 2.45 6.13
C LEU A 123 -11.74 1.15 5.65
N PRO A 124 -12.30 1.06 4.42
CA PRO A 124 -12.88 -0.20 3.94
C PRO A 124 -11.89 -1.37 3.90
N GLN A 125 -10.57 -1.12 3.88
CA GLN A 125 -9.54 -2.16 3.93
C GLN A 125 -9.52 -2.91 5.27
N LEU A 126 -10.13 -2.38 6.35
CA LEU A 126 -10.28 -3.13 7.60
C LEU A 126 -11.06 -4.44 7.38
N VAL A 127 -11.95 -4.49 6.39
CA VAL A 127 -12.62 -5.73 5.97
C VAL A 127 -11.62 -6.73 5.39
N ASN A 128 -10.63 -6.27 4.61
CA ASN A 128 -9.55 -7.12 4.11
C ASN A 128 -8.65 -7.64 5.24
N VAL A 129 -8.42 -6.82 6.28
CA VAL A 129 -7.74 -7.25 7.50
C VAL A 129 -8.56 -8.33 8.20
N LEU A 130 -9.85 -8.13 8.44
CA LEU A 130 -10.73 -9.14 9.07
C LEU A 130 -10.76 -10.46 8.27
N ARG A 131 -10.72 -10.40 6.93
CA ARG A 131 -10.64 -11.58 6.05
C ARG A 131 -9.28 -12.27 6.00
N GLY A 132 -8.24 -11.69 6.62
CA GLY A 132 -6.88 -12.24 6.61
C GLY A 132 -6.13 -12.05 5.28
N GLN A 133 -6.68 -11.25 4.36
CA GLN A 133 -6.03 -10.87 3.09
C GLN A 133 -4.97 -9.80 3.33
N MET A 134 -5.17 -8.98 4.36
CA MET A 134 -4.25 -7.94 4.81
C MET A 134 -3.98 -8.05 6.31
N SER A 135 -2.93 -7.36 6.76
CA SER A 135 -2.58 -7.10 8.16
C SER A 135 -2.66 -5.59 8.41
N LEU A 136 -2.64 -5.15 9.67
CA LEU A 136 -2.50 -3.71 9.95
C LEU A 136 -1.12 -3.21 9.53
N VAL A 137 -0.07 -4.01 9.76
CA VAL A 137 1.31 -3.66 9.42
C VAL A 137 1.87 -4.62 8.38
N GLY A 138 2.48 -4.09 7.31
CA GLY A 138 3.11 -4.87 6.26
C GLY A 138 3.41 -4.02 5.02
N PRO A 139 4.06 -4.60 3.99
CA PRO A 139 4.26 -3.91 2.72
C PRO A 139 2.94 -3.49 2.09
N ARG A 140 2.90 -2.35 1.40
CA ARG A 140 1.68 -1.88 0.73
C ARG A 140 1.26 -2.88 -0.37
N PRO A 141 -0.04 -3.23 -0.50
CA PRO A 141 -0.53 -4.11 -1.56
C PRO A 141 -0.17 -3.60 -2.97
N THR A 142 0.45 -4.45 -3.77
CA THR A 142 0.98 -4.10 -5.10
C THR A 142 0.03 -4.51 -6.21
N LEU A 143 0.12 -3.84 -7.36
CA LEU A 143 -0.70 -4.20 -8.54
C LEU A 143 -0.09 -5.43 -9.23
N PRO A 144 -0.92 -6.28 -9.86
CA PRO A 144 -0.43 -7.45 -10.60
C PRO A 144 0.68 -7.13 -11.62
N TYR A 145 0.52 -6.05 -12.41
CA TYR A 145 1.53 -5.64 -13.38
C TYR A 145 2.85 -5.16 -12.77
N GLN A 146 2.83 -4.73 -11.50
CA GLN A 146 4.05 -4.32 -10.81
C GLN A 146 4.81 -5.55 -10.36
N VAL A 147 4.09 -6.55 -9.85
CA VAL A 147 4.65 -7.83 -9.43
C VAL A 147 5.26 -8.58 -10.60
N SER A 148 4.66 -8.52 -11.80
CA SER A 148 5.24 -9.15 -12.99
C SER A 148 6.55 -8.52 -13.45
N ARG A 149 6.94 -7.36 -12.90
CA ARG A 149 8.21 -6.67 -13.18
C ARG A 149 9.24 -6.84 -12.06
N TYR A 150 8.94 -7.62 -11.03
CA TYR A 150 9.85 -7.80 -9.90
C TYR A 150 11.02 -8.71 -10.25
N THR A 151 12.21 -8.28 -9.82
CA THR A 151 13.37 -9.17 -9.72
C THR A 151 13.15 -10.18 -8.59
N ASP A 152 13.94 -11.26 -8.55
CA ASP A 152 13.84 -12.30 -7.53
C ASP A 152 13.93 -11.72 -6.11
N ARG A 153 14.81 -10.73 -5.90
CA ARG A 153 14.93 -10.01 -4.62
C ARG A 153 13.65 -9.24 -4.29
N GLN A 154 13.04 -8.57 -5.27
CA GLN A 154 11.82 -7.78 -5.06
C GLN A 154 10.61 -8.67 -4.78
N GLN A 155 10.56 -9.89 -5.33
CA GLN A 155 9.52 -10.88 -5.03
C GLN A 155 9.48 -11.27 -3.56
N LEU A 156 10.60 -11.15 -2.83
CA LEU A 156 10.62 -11.39 -1.38
C LEU A 156 9.60 -10.54 -0.62
N ARG A 157 9.18 -9.38 -1.15
CA ARG A 157 8.10 -8.56 -0.55
C ARG A 157 6.80 -9.34 -0.38
N LEU A 158 6.54 -10.32 -1.23
CA LEU A 158 5.33 -11.15 -1.22
C LEU A 158 5.35 -12.23 -0.12
N LEU A 159 6.44 -12.41 0.63
CA LEU A 159 6.48 -13.33 1.77
C LEU A 159 5.65 -12.82 2.97
N ALA A 160 5.45 -11.50 3.05
CA ALA A 160 4.63 -10.88 4.09
C ALA A 160 3.18 -10.71 3.63
N THR A 161 2.24 -10.83 4.57
CA THR A 161 0.87 -10.34 4.36
C THR A 161 0.94 -8.82 4.19
N PRO A 162 0.33 -8.26 3.13
CA PRO A 162 0.38 -6.82 2.91
C PRO A 162 -0.33 -6.05 4.02
N GLY A 163 0.12 -4.83 4.27
CA GLY A 163 -0.32 -3.98 5.37
C GLY A 163 -1.22 -2.82 4.96
N LEU A 164 -2.05 -2.35 5.89
CA LEU A 164 -2.69 -1.04 5.81
C LEU A 164 -1.64 0.08 5.94
N THR A 165 -0.75 -0.07 6.92
CA THR A 165 0.47 0.72 7.09
C THR A 165 1.71 -0.17 7.03
N GLY A 166 2.91 0.41 6.98
CA GLY A 166 4.15 -0.31 6.80
C GLY A 166 5.38 0.57 7.03
N LEU A 167 6.54 -0.08 7.07
CA LEU A 167 7.80 0.60 7.38
C LEU A 167 8.12 1.71 6.37
N ALA A 168 7.92 1.45 5.07
CA ALA A 168 8.09 2.46 4.02
C ALA A 168 7.12 3.64 4.17
N GLN A 169 5.87 3.36 4.59
CA GLN A 169 4.86 4.40 4.80
C GLN A 169 5.24 5.34 5.94
N VAL A 170 5.83 4.87 7.04
CA VAL A 170 6.22 5.76 8.15
C VAL A 170 7.56 6.47 7.93
N HIS A 171 8.43 5.97 7.05
CA HIS A 171 9.76 6.58 6.80
C HIS A 171 9.77 7.63 5.69
N GLY A 172 8.90 7.54 4.69
CA GLY A 172 8.92 8.54 3.61
C GLY A 172 7.64 8.68 2.78
N ARG A 173 6.62 7.83 3.00
CA ARG A 173 5.33 7.89 2.27
C ARG A 173 5.52 7.99 0.75
N GLN A 174 5.04 9.08 0.15
CA GLN A 174 5.12 9.33 -1.28
C GLN A 174 6.48 9.90 -1.72
N ARG A 175 7.32 10.38 -0.79
CA ARG A 175 8.65 10.94 -1.10
C ARG A 175 9.65 9.88 -1.55
N LEU A 176 9.40 8.61 -1.22
CA LEU A 176 10.24 7.49 -1.63
C LEU A 176 9.95 7.12 -3.09
N SER A 177 11.01 6.96 -3.87
CA SER A 177 10.97 6.23 -5.14
C SER A 177 10.53 4.77 -4.91
N TRP A 178 10.16 4.06 -5.98
CA TRP A 178 9.75 2.67 -5.85
C TRP A 178 10.90 1.75 -5.36
N PRO A 179 12.13 1.84 -5.87
CA PRO A 179 13.27 1.10 -5.34
C PRO A 179 13.49 1.34 -3.85
N GLU A 180 13.43 2.60 -3.39
CA GLU A 180 13.58 2.92 -1.96
C GLU A 180 12.44 2.33 -1.13
N ARG A 181 11.20 2.44 -1.62
CA ARG A 181 10.03 1.84 -0.98
C ARG A 181 10.16 0.33 -0.86
N ILE A 182 10.58 -0.33 -1.93
CA ILE A 182 10.83 -1.77 -1.97
C ILE A 182 11.88 -2.15 -0.92
N GLU A 183 12.98 -1.41 -0.81
CA GLU A 183 14.02 -1.72 0.17
C GLU A 183 13.53 -1.54 1.61
N TRP A 184 12.74 -0.51 1.90
CA TRP A 184 12.08 -0.37 3.20
C TRP A 184 11.11 -1.51 3.51
N ASP A 185 10.35 -1.95 2.51
CA ASP A 185 9.46 -3.11 2.65
C ASP A 185 10.27 -4.38 2.92
N LEU A 186 11.37 -4.61 2.20
CA LEU A 186 12.25 -5.77 2.42
C LEU A 186 12.87 -5.77 3.82
N ARG A 187 13.29 -4.61 4.34
CA ARG A 187 13.76 -4.50 5.74
C ARG A 187 12.72 -4.98 6.74
N TYR A 188 11.45 -4.65 6.51
CA TYR A 188 10.35 -5.17 7.31
C TYR A 188 10.16 -6.68 7.13
N VAL A 189 10.04 -7.15 5.89
CA VAL A 189 9.75 -8.56 5.58
C VAL A 189 10.83 -9.51 6.10
N LEU A 190 12.10 -9.08 6.07
CA LEU A 190 13.22 -9.92 6.51
C LEU A 190 13.31 -10.04 8.04
N ARG A 191 12.80 -9.06 8.80
CA ARG A 191 12.89 -9.01 10.27
C ARG A 191 11.61 -8.48 10.94
N PRO A 192 10.44 -9.11 10.70
CA PRO A 192 9.21 -8.68 11.34
C PRO A 192 9.27 -9.01 12.83
N SER A 193 8.80 -8.09 13.68
CA SER A 193 8.73 -8.32 15.13
C SER A 193 7.57 -7.55 15.74
N PHE A 194 7.07 -8.03 16.89
CA PHE A 194 6.00 -7.38 17.63
C PHE A 194 6.32 -5.92 17.97
N ARG A 195 7.54 -5.65 18.45
CA ARG A 195 7.99 -4.29 18.80
C ARG A 195 8.03 -3.38 17.57
N LEU A 196 8.46 -3.91 16.43
CA LEU A 196 8.48 -3.16 15.18
C LEU A 196 7.06 -2.82 14.70
N ASP A 197 6.12 -3.76 14.77
CA ASP A 197 4.72 -3.51 14.42
C ASP A 197 4.11 -2.41 15.31
N LEU A 198 4.33 -2.45 16.63
CA LEU A 198 3.88 -1.39 17.54
C LEU A 198 4.49 -0.02 17.21
N ALA A 199 5.79 0.02 16.92
CA ALA A 199 6.47 1.26 16.53
C ALA A 199 5.87 1.83 15.22
N ILE A 200 5.62 0.98 14.22
CA ILE A 200 5.01 1.40 12.95
C ILE A 200 3.58 1.90 13.19
N LEU A 201 2.78 1.23 14.00
CA LEU A 201 1.41 1.67 14.33
C LEU A 201 1.42 3.05 15.01
N PHE A 202 2.27 3.24 16.02
CA PHE A 202 2.41 4.52 16.71
C PHE A 202 2.83 5.65 15.75
N LEU A 203 3.89 5.41 14.95
CA LEU A 203 4.37 6.38 13.96
C LEU A 203 3.30 6.67 12.89
N SER A 204 2.47 5.68 12.54
CA SER A 204 1.38 5.87 11.57
C SER A 204 0.34 6.86 12.09
N VAL A 205 -0.11 6.68 13.34
CA VAL A 205 -1.04 7.61 14.01
C VAL A 205 -0.43 8.99 14.08
N TRP A 206 0.82 9.10 14.57
CA TRP A 206 1.54 10.36 14.66
C TRP A 206 1.63 11.09 13.31
N THR A 207 1.96 10.38 12.25
CA THR A 207 2.15 10.98 10.91
C THR A 207 0.83 11.43 10.28
N VAL A 208 -0.30 10.81 10.65
CA VAL A 208 -1.65 11.29 10.26
C VAL A 208 -2.00 12.56 11.05
N LEU A 209 -1.79 12.57 12.36
CA LEU A 209 -2.10 13.71 13.23
C LEU A 209 -1.22 14.94 12.94
N ALA A 210 0.07 14.74 12.65
CA ALA A 210 1.00 15.81 12.31
C ALA A 210 0.75 16.43 10.92
N GLY A 211 -0.29 16.02 10.20
CA GLY A 211 -0.70 16.64 8.93
C GLY A 211 0.30 16.45 7.79
N GLY A 212 1.17 15.43 7.84
CA GLY A 212 2.24 15.14 6.88
C GLY A 212 1.73 14.66 5.52
N GLY A 213 0.91 15.47 4.84
CA GLY A 213 0.50 15.29 3.46
C GLY A 213 1.58 15.85 2.53
N ALA A 214 2.55 15.04 2.13
CA ALA A 214 3.46 15.39 1.06
C ALA A 214 3.09 14.60 -0.20
N THR A 215 2.68 15.32 -1.25
CA THR A 215 2.60 14.80 -2.61
C THR A 215 4.00 14.87 -3.22
N ALA A 216 4.62 13.73 -3.48
CA ALA A 216 5.74 13.64 -4.40
C ALA A 216 5.32 12.68 -5.52
N SER A 217 5.38 13.16 -6.76
CA SER A 217 5.23 12.35 -7.96
C SER A 217 6.63 11.91 -8.40
N HIS A 218 6.86 10.60 -8.40
CA HIS A 218 8.05 9.99 -9.00
C HIS A 218 7.60 9.28 -10.27
N ASP A 219 7.25 10.06 -11.31
CA ASP A 219 6.66 9.55 -12.55
C ASP A 219 7.67 8.85 -13.49
N ASN A 220 8.95 8.83 -13.13
CA ASN A 220 10.00 8.20 -13.95
C ASN A 220 10.31 6.74 -13.58
N ASP A 221 9.56 6.14 -12.66
CA ASP A 221 9.86 4.78 -12.23
C ASP A 221 9.23 3.69 -13.13
N PRO A 222 10.01 2.75 -13.69
CA PRO A 222 9.51 1.72 -14.60
C PRO A 222 8.57 0.72 -13.93
N ILE A 223 8.63 0.55 -12.60
CA ILE A 223 7.70 -0.30 -11.85
C ILE A 223 6.40 0.47 -11.57
N ALA A 224 6.46 1.79 -11.38
CA ALA A 224 5.27 2.60 -11.13
C ALA A 224 4.35 2.68 -12.35
N ARG A 225 4.92 2.86 -13.53
CA ARG A 225 4.20 3.20 -14.76
C ARG A 225 3.18 2.12 -15.14
N LYS A 226 1.94 2.53 -15.38
CA LYS A 226 0.93 1.62 -15.94
C LYS A 226 1.35 1.21 -17.37
N PRO A 227 1.12 -0.05 -17.78
CA PRO A 227 1.23 -0.43 -19.18
C PRO A 227 0.35 0.47 -20.06
N GLU A 228 0.79 0.77 -21.27
CA GLU A 228 -0.02 1.48 -22.26
C GLU A 228 -1.35 0.75 -22.48
N GLY A 229 -2.47 1.49 -22.49
CA GLY A 229 -3.82 0.92 -22.64
C GLY A 229 -4.44 0.30 -21.38
N MET A 230 -3.72 0.20 -20.25
CA MET A 230 -4.32 -0.32 -19.00
C MET A 230 -5.19 0.75 -18.33
N LEU A 231 -6.51 0.62 -18.48
CA LEU A 231 -7.49 1.47 -17.79
C LEU A 231 -7.30 1.39 -16.26
N SER A 232 -7.45 2.51 -15.57
CA SER A 232 -7.60 2.53 -14.11
C SER A 232 -8.82 1.68 -13.72
N GLY A 233 -8.61 0.41 -13.40
CA GLY A 233 -9.67 -0.52 -13.00
C GLY A 233 -10.51 0.11 -11.89
N GLY A 234 -11.82 0.19 -12.13
CA GLY A 234 -12.83 0.90 -11.32
C GLY A 234 -13.27 0.18 -10.05
#